data_AF-A0A852ZJI5-F1
#
_entry.id   AF-A0A852ZJI5-F1
#
_cell.length_a   1.000
_cell.length_b   1.000
_cell.length_c   1.000
_cell.angle_alpha   90.00
_cell.angle_beta   90.00
_cell.angle_gamma   90.00
#
_symmetry.space_group_name_H-M   'P 1'
#
loop_
_entity.id
_entity.type
_entity.pdbx_description
1 polymer ?
#
loop_
_entity_poly.entity_id
_entity_poly.type
_entity_poly.pdbx_seq_one_letter_code
_entity_poly.pdbx_strand_id
1 'polypeptide(L)'
;MSERIGPARSYPSGPSRPEERERERGKGIRMTGPRMSSTPLPGIGVQYDLTTRDDRHLSVVAHRDGARTLSAYRGDDPDACALSLQLTGPEAATLAEALLPTHKSPSLLHNTDLGLVADRIPLSATSMWNGRLLGETRLRAETGASIVAVLRRTDAIPSPRPDFRLAGGDTLIVIGTREGVDAAAAILEQE
;
A
#
# COMPACT_ATOMS: atom_id res chain seq x y z
N MET A 1 22.19 17.08 68.75
CA MET A 1 21.48 16.18 69.68
C MET A 1 20.90 15.05 68.84
N SER A 2 21.52 13.86 68.93
CA SER A 2 21.04 12.48 68.65
C SER A 2 20.21 12.19 67.38
N GLU A 3 20.41 11.12 66.59
CA GLU A 3 21.06 9.82 66.87
C GLU A 3 21.23 8.93 65.58
N ARG A 4 22.36 8.18 65.51
CA ARG A 4 22.65 6.80 64.97
C ARG A 4 22.02 6.32 63.63
N ILE A 5 22.73 5.87 62.57
CA ILE A 5 23.76 4.83 62.30
C ILE A 5 23.29 3.34 62.35
N GLY A 6 23.15 2.72 61.15
CA GLY A 6 23.60 1.34 60.77
C GLY A 6 22.55 0.23 60.53
N PRO A 7 22.82 -0.86 59.76
CA PRO A 7 23.97 -1.14 58.86
C PRO A 7 23.63 -1.74 57.47
N ALA A 8 24.67 -1.90 56.65
CA ALA A 8 24.73 -2.57 55.35
C ALA A 8 24.97 -4.10 55.44
N ARG A 9 24.57 -4.86 54.41
CA ARG A 9 25.07 -6.22 54.01
C ARG A 9 24.53 -6.52 52.59
N SER A 10 25.32 -6.60 51.52
CA SER A 10 26.38 -7.56 51.09
C SER A 10 25.85 -8.59 50.07
N TYR A 11 26.31 -8.47 48.82
CA TYR A 11 26.19 -9.44 47.73
C TYR A 11 26.94 -10.76 48.04
N PRO A 12 26.59 -11.86 47.34
CA PRO A 12 27.60 -12.80 46.87
C PRO A 12 27.62 -12.93 45.34
N SER A 13 28.82 -13.18 44.84
CA SER A 13 29.26 -13.20 43.45
C SER A 13 29.27 -14.60 42.82
N GLY A 14 29.00 -14.67 41.51
CA GLY A 14 29.68 -15.54 40.52
C GLY A 14 29.01 -16.85 40.10
N PRO A 15 29.41 -17.48 38.95
CA PRO A 15 30.50 -17.09 38.04
C PRO A 15 30.17 -17.07 36.51
N SER A 16 31.03 -16.32 35.81
CA SER A 16 31.71 -16.57 34.51
C SER A 16 31.02 -17.17 33.27
N ARG A 17 31.10 -16.38 32.17
CA ARG A 17 31.07 -16.75 30.73
C ARG A 17 32.14 -17.83 30.38
N PRO A 18 31.99 -18.58 29.25
CA PRO A 18 32.52 -18.18 27.93
C PRO A 18 31.57 -18.54 26.74
N GLU A 19 31.49 -17.73 25.67
CA GLU A 19 32.05 -17.98 24.30
C GLU A 19 31.43 -19.20 23.59
N GLU A 20 31.10 -19.27 22.31
CA GLU A 20 31.21 -18.48 21.08
C GLU A 20 30.70 -19.44 19.97
N ARG A 21 30.41 -18.92 18.78
CA ARG A 21 30.26 -19.58 17.46
C ARG A 21 28.83 -19.56 16.91
N GLU A 22 28.46 -18.54 16.13
CA GLU A 22 28.91 -18.14 14.79
C GLU A 22 28.19 -18.90 13.67
N ARG A 23 27.79 -18.13 12.65
CA ARG A 23 27.35 -18.48 11.28
C ARG A 23 25.83 -18.64 11.14
N GLU A 24 25.13 -17.99 10.21
CA GLU A 24 25.58 -17.46 8.93
C GLU A 24 24.57 -16.49 8.27
N ARG A 25 25.10 -15.35 7.82
CA ARG A 25 24.84 -14.65 6.55
C ARG A 25 23.41 -14.60 5.99
N GLY A 26 22.84 -13.40 6.07
CA GLY A 26 21.94 -12.86 5.05
C GLY A 26 22.32 -11.41 4.77
N LYS A 27 23.15 -11.18 3.75
CA LYS A 27 23.53 -9.85 3.25
C LYS A 27 22.29 -9.19 2.63
N GLY A 28 21.43 -8.60 3.47
CA GLY A 28 20.27 -7.82 3.05
C GLY A 28 20.68 -6.40 2.72
N ILE A 29 20.49 -6.02 1.46
CA ILE A 29 20.69 -4.69 0.88
C ILE A 29 20.14 -3.60 1.83
N ARG A 30 20.95 -2.58 2.16
CA ARG A 30 20.45 -1.38 2.84
C ARG A 30 19.47 -0.66 1.91
N MET A 31 18.18 -0.94 2.08
CA MET A 31 17.11 -0.14 1.49
C MET A 31 16.93 1.10 2.37
N THR A 32 17.52 2.22 1.98
CA THR A 32 17.29 3.53 2.60
C THR A 32 15.94 4.08 2.14
N GLY A 33 14.87 3.38 2.52
CA GLY A 33 13.49 3.83 2.38
C GLY A 33 12.95 4.32 3.72
N PRO A 34 11.96 5.22 3.72
CA PRO A 34 11.27 5.61 4.95
C PRO A 34 10.73 4.36 5.66
N ARG A 35 11.03 4.22 6.94
CA ARG A 35 10.51 3.12 7.76
C ARG A 35 9.17 3.54 8.32
N MET A 36 8.13 2.82 7.92
CA MET A 36 6.79 2.95 8.48
C MET A 36 6.51 1.75 9.37
N SER A 37 6.17 1.99 10.63
CA SER A 37 5.67 0.97 11.57
C SER A 37 4.22 1.26 11.93
N SER A 38 3.44 0.21 12.15
CA SER A 38 2.04 0.29 12.56
C SER A 38 1.87 -0.42 13.89
N THR A 39 1.38 0.30 14.89
CA THR A 39 1.13 -0.22 16.24
C THR A 39 -0.37 -0.10 16.54
N PRO A 40 -1.09 -1.21 16.74
CA PRO A 40 -2.48 -1.15 17.18
C PRO A 40 -2.54 -0.60 18.62
N LEU A 41 -3.41 0.38 18.86
CA LEU A 41 -3.68 0.96 20.18
C LEU A 41 -5.04 0.48 20.67
N PRO A 42 -5.10 -0.46 21.64
CA PRO A 42 -6.35 -0.99 22.17
C PRO A 42 -7.31 0.11 22.63
N GLY A 43 -8.53 0.11 22.07
CA GLY A 43 -9.57 1.09 22.41
C GLY A 43 -9.44 2.45 21.73
N ILE A 44 -8.31 2.79 21.12
CA ILE A 44 -8.04 4.11 20.53
C ILE A 44 -8.03 4.04 19.01
N GLY A 45 -7.31 3.06 18.43
CA GLY A 45 -7.15 2.95 16.99
C GLY A 45 -5.83 2.34 16.55
N VAL A 46 -5.21 2.89 15.50
CA VAL A 46 -3.90 2.44 15.01
C VAL A 46 -2.95 3.63 14.91
N GLN A 47 -1.76 3.50 15.48
CA GLN A 47 -0.68 4.45 15.36
C GLN A 47 0.25 4.04 14.23
N TYR A 48 0.55 4.98 13.34
CA TYR A 48 1.50 4.85 12.26
C TYR A 48 2.69 5.76 12.53
N ASP A 49 3.88 5.21 12.66
CA ASP A 49 5.09 5.99 12.86
C ASP A 49 5.96 5.92 11.60
N LEU A 50 6.40 7.08 11.14
CA LEU A 50 7.23 7.27 9.97
C LEU A 50 8.50 8.01 10.39
N THR A 51 9.66 7.47 10.03
CA THR A 51 10.92 8.21 10.11
C THR A 51 11.33 8.65 8.71
N THR A 52 11.51 9.96 8.50
CA THR A 52 11.94 10.52 7.22
C THR A 52 13.43 10.27 6.98
N ARG A 53 13.92 10.60 5.78
CA ARG A 53 15.36 10.52 5.47
C ARG A 53 16.19 11.48 6.32
N ASP A 54 15.62 12.61 6.72
CA ASP A 54 16.28 13.64 7.51
C ASP A 54 16.13 13.39 9.03
N ASP A 55 15.90 12.13 9.42
CA ASP A 55 15.73 11.69 10.82
C ASP A 55 14.63 12.43 11.59
N ARG A 56 13.58 12.87 10.87
CA ARG A 56 12.39 13.44 11.50
C ARG A 56 11.37 12.35 11.75
N HIS A 57 10.87 12.31 12.98
CA HIS A 57 9.78 11.40 13.35
C HIS A 57 8.43 12.08 13.11
N LEU A 58 7.53 11.35 12.46
CA LEU A 58 6.16 11.72 12.22
C LEU A 58 5.26 10.57 12.70
N SER A 59 4.25 10.87 13.49
CA SER A 59 3.27 9.89 13.98
C SER A 59 1.87 10.28 13.53
N VAL A 60 1.08 9.30 13.09
CA VAL A 60 -0.33 9.46 12.77
C VAL A 60 -1.12 8.47 13.60
N VAL A 61 -1.97 8.95 14.49
CA VAL A 61 -2.93 8.10 15.21
C VAL A 61 -4.27 8.19 14.50
N ALA A 62 -4.70 7.10 13.87
CA ALA A 62 -6.03 6.97 13.31
C ALA A 62 -6.98 6.45 14.40
N HIS A 63 -7.83 7.33 14.92
CA HIS A 63 -8.78 6.99 15.97
C HIS A 63 -9.99 6.24 15.40
N ARG A 64 -10.66 5.43 16.24
CA ARG A 64 -11.85 4.66 15.82
C ARG A 64 -13.09 5.52 15.56
N ASP A 65 -13.13 6.72 16.14
CA ASP A 65 -14.19 7.72 15.92
C ASP A 65 -14.05 8.48 14.59
N GLY A 66 -12.98 8.20 13.83
CA GLY A 66 -12.68 8.89 12.58
C GLY A 66 -11.90 10.19 12.76
N ALA A 67 -11.45 10.56 13.95
CA ALA A 67 -10.44 11.60 14.09
C ALA A 67 -9.04 11.05 13.75
N ARG A 68 -8.14 11.92 13.29
CA ARG A 68 -6.75 11.58 13.03
C ARG A 68 -5.85 12.58 13.74
N THR A 69 -4.95 12.11 14.59
CA THR A 69 -3.92 12.96 15.19
C THR A 69 -2.64 12.86 14.36
N LEU A 70 -2.17 13.96 13.78
CA LEU A 70 -0.87 14.06 13.12
C LEU A 70 0.12 14.77 14.04
N SER A 71 1.20 14.09 14.41
CA SER A 71 2.25 14.62 15.28
C SER A 71 3.60 14.60 14.55
N ALA A 72 4.31 15.72 14.54
CA ALA A 72 5.69 15.82 14.08
C ALA A 72 6.60 16.10 15.27
N TYR A 73 7.75 15.42 15.32
CA TYR A 73 8.74 15.57 16.38
C TYR A 73 9.99 16.25 15.85
N ARG A 74 10.71 16.96 16.72
CA ARG A 74 11.99 17.58 16.35
C ARG A 74 13.06 16.48 16.19
N GLY A 75 13.97 16.68 15.24
CA GLY A 75 15.13 15.78 15.08
C GLY A 75 16.12 15.87 16.25
N ASP A 76 16.15 17.01 16.95
CA ASP A 76 17.07 17.24 18.08
C ASP A 76 16.58 16.62 19.39
N ASP A 77 15.27 16.35 19.50
CA ASP A 77 14.61 15.81 20.67
C ASP A 77 13.36 15.00 20.23
N PRO A 78 13.46 13.66 20.18
CA PRO A 78 12.36 12.78 19.74
C PRO A 78 11.16 12.77 20.71
N ASP A 79 11.31 13.32 21.93
CA ASP A 79 10.22 13.47 22.89
C ASP A 79 9.55 14.85 22.81
N ALA A 80 10.18 15.83 22.15
CA ALA A 80 9.60 17.15 21.91
C ALA A 80 8.72 17.16 20.65
N CYS A 81 7.40 17.13 20.87
CA CYS A 81 6.41 17.35 19.81
C CYS A 81 6.57 18.77 19.25
N ALA A 82 6.97 18.88 17.98
CA ALA A 82 7.13 20.14 17.25
C ALA A 82 5.77 20.68 16.78
N LEU A 83 4.84 19.77 16.45
CA LEU A 83 3.51 20.09 15.93
C LEU A 83 2.59 18.90 16.21
N SER A 84 1.42 19.15 16.77
CA SER A 84 0.34 18.17 16.86
C SER A 84 -0.95 18.79 16.33
N LEU A 85 -1.54 18.13 15.34
CA LEU A 85 -2.76 18.56 14.66
C LEU A 85 -3.82 17.47 14.79
N GLN A 86 -5.01 17.87 15.22
CA GLN A 86 -6.20 17.04 15.14
C GLN A 86 -6.88 17.31 13.80
N LEU A 87 -7.02 16.28 12.99
CA LEU A 87 -7.66 16.34 11.69
C LEU A 87 -8.98 15.57 11.75
N THR A 88 -10.03 16.22 11.28
CA THR A 88 -11.28 15.53 10.97
C THR A 88 -11.07 14.57 9.79
N GLY A 89 -12.00 13.64 9.58
CA GLY A 89 -11.90 12.73 8.43
C GLY A 89 -11.81 13.41 7.07
N PRO A 90 -12.64 14.42 6.77
CA PRO A 90 -12.53 15.19 5.53
C PRO A 90 -11.20 15.94 5.37
N GLU A 91 -10.69 16.54 6.44
CA GLU A 91 -9.39 17.25 6.40
C GLU A 91 -8.22 16.28 6.18
N ALA A 92 -8.23 15.13 6.85
CA ALA A 92 -7.23 14.10 6.67
C ALA A 92 -7.25 13.54 5.23
N ALA A 93 -8.44 13.36 4.65
CA ALA A 93 -8.58 12.95 3.24
C ALA A 93 -8.01 14.01 2.29
N THR A 94 -8.35 15.28 2.49
CA THR A 94 -7.83 16.40 1.70
C THR A 94 -6.31 16.50 1.77
N LEU A 95 -5.73 16.32 2.97
CA LEU A 95 -4.29 16.32 3.18
C LEU A 95 -3.63 15.11 2.51
N ALA A 96 -4.24 13.92 2.56
CA ALA A 96 -3.74 12.74 1.87
C ALA A 96 -3.70 12.93 0.34
N GLU A 97 -4.73 13.55 -0.24
CA GLU A 97 -4.76 13.92 -1.66
C GLU A 97 -3.68 14.95 -2.03
N ALA A 98 -3.35 15.87 -1.12
CA ALA A 98 -2.28 16.84 -1.34
C ALA A 98 -0.87 16.21 -1.23
N LEU A 99 -0.69 15.25 -0.32
CA LEU A 99 0.59 14.54 -0.08
C LEU A 99 0.89 13.49 -1.15
N LEU A 100 -0.14 12.86 -1.68
CA LEU A 100 -0.12 12.07 -2.88
C LEU A 100 -0.83 12.89 -3.95
N PRO A 101 -0.22 13.97 -4.48
CA PRO A 101 -0.79 14.65 -5.62
C PRO A 101 -0.81 13.58 -6.68
N THR A 102 -1.99 12.98 -6.87
CA THR A 102 -2.20 12.08 -7.98
C THR A 102 -1.80 12.96 -9.15
N HIS A 103 -0.68 12.61 -9.81
CA HIS A 103 -0.53 13.00 -11.18
C HIS A 103 -1.75 12.35 -11.81
N LYS A 104 -2.87 13.09 -11.85
CA LYS A 104 -3.93 12.87 -12.80
C LYS A 104 -3.23 13.14 -14.14
N SER A 105 -2.39 12.18 -14.58
CA SER A 105 -2.40 11.80 -15.97
C SER A 105 -3.88 11.77 -16.33
N PRO A 106 -4.30 12.43 -17.41
CA PRO A 106 -5.70 12.52 -17.79
C PRO A 106 -6.19 11.15 -18.30
N SER A 107 -6.05 10.10 -17.48
CA SER A 107 -6.79 8.86 -17.59
C SER A 107 -8.20 9.20 -17.10
N LEU A 108 -9.06 9.38 -18.10
CA LEU A 108 -10.45 9.83 -18.16
C LEU A 108 -11.47 9.19 -17.18
N LEU A 109 -11.07 8.56 -16.07
CA LEU A 109 -11.92 7.62 -15.34
C LEU A 109 -11.79 7.77 -13.82
N HIS A 110 -12.03 8.98 -13.33
CA HIS A 110 -12.58 9.12 -11.98
C HIS A 110 -13.98 9.68 -12.15
N ASN A 111 -14.91 8.80 -12.55
CA ASN A 111 -16.32 9.13 -12.56
C ASN A 111 -17.05 8.28 -11.53
N THR A 112 -16.76 8.58 -10.27
CA THR A 112 -17.49 8.03 -9.12
C THR A 112 -18.98 8.38 -9.19
N ASP A 113 -19.38 9.40 -9.95
CA ASP A 113 -20.79 9.79 -10.17
C ASP A 113 -21.50 9.00 -11.28
N LEU A 114 -20.78 8.36 -12.21
CA LEU A 114 -21.36 7.50 -13.27
C LEU A 114 -21.27 6.00 -12.97
N GLY A 115 -20.64 5.59 -11.86
CA GLY A 115 -20.48 4.18 -11.50
C GLY A 115 -19.56 3.39 -12.45
N LEU A 116 -18.69 4.08 -13.19
CA LEU A 116 -17.74 3.46 -14.13
C LEU A 116 -16.38 3.26 -13.47
N VAL A 117 -15.81 2.08 -13.65
CA VAL A 117 -14.51 1.68 -13.14
C VAL A 117 -13.62 1.21 -14.29
N ALA A 118 -12.31 1.35 -14.09
CA ALA A 118 -11.29 0.88 -15.01
C ALA A 118 -10.40 -0.12 -14.28
N ASP A 119 -10.17 -1.28 -14.86
CA ASP A 119 -9.33 -2.31 -14.25
C ASP A 119 -8.38 -2.96 -15.25
N ARG A 120 -7.34 -3.60 -14.70
CA ARG A 120 -6.27 -4.29 -15.42
C ARG A 120 -6.45 -5.79 -15.23
N ILE A 121 -6.91 -6.47 -16.27
CA ILE A 121 -7.16 -7.91 -16.22
C ILE A 121 -6.00 -8.63 -16.93
N PRO A 122 -5.15 -9.38 -16.21
CA PRO A 122 -4.13 -10.19 -16.84
C PRO A 122 -4.76 -11.42 -17.52
N LEU A 123 -4.34 -11.71 -18.75
CA LEU A 123 -4.73 -12.91 -19.45
C LEU A 123 -3.74 -14.03 -19.16
N SER A 124 -4.17 -15.08 -18.46
CA SER A 124 -3.34 -16.25 -18.20
C SER A 124 -2.94 -16.94 -19.50
N ALA A 125 -1.76 -17.57 -19.53
CA ALA A 125 -1.37 -18.46 -20.62
C ALA A 125 -2.23 -19.73 -20.69
N THR A 126 -2.89 -20.10 -19.59
CA THR A 126 -3.85 -21.21 -19.51
C THR A 126 -5.26 -20.82 -19.92
N SER A 127 -5.54 -19.53 -20.13
CA SER A 127 -6.86 -19.07 -20.56
C SER A 127 -7.22 -19.65 -21.93
N MET A 128 -8.47 -20.07 -22.08
CA MET A 128 -9.03 -20.56 -23.35
C MET A 128 -8.96 -19.51 -24.48
N TRP A 129 -8.80 -18.24 -24.12
CA TRP A 129 -8.69 -17.11 -25.04
C TRP A 129 -7.27 -16.86 -25.53
N ASN A 130 -6.28 -17.58 -24.99
CA ASN A 130 -4.91 -17.52 -25.48
C ASN A 130 -4.84 -17.95 -26.95
N GLY A 131 -4.35 -17.06 -27.82
CA GLY A 131 -4.27 -17.28 -29.26
C GLY A 131 -5.55 -16.99 -30.05
N ARG A 132 -6.66 -16.66 -29.37
CA ARG A 132 -7.95 -16.32 -30.00
C ARG A 132 -8.09 -14.84 -30.30
N LEU A 133 -9.06 -14.50 -31.15
CA LEU A 133 -9.36 -13.11 -31.49
C LEU A 133 -10.16 -12.44 -30.37
N LEU A 134 -9.88 -11.16 -30.15
CA LEU A 134 -10.58 -10.36 -29.16
C LEU A 134 -12.10 -10.32 -29.41
N GLY A 135 -12.51 -10.25 -30.67
CA GLY A 135 -13.91 -10.26 -31.06
C GLY A 135 -14.66 -11.55 -30.71
N GLU A 136 -13.96 -12.69 -30.54
CA GLU A 136 -14.56 -13.96 -30.15
C GLU A 136 -15.04 -13.96 -28.70
N THR A 137 -14.40 -13.15 -27.84
CA THR A 137 -14.79 -13.01 -26.43
C THR A 137 -16.19 -12.41 -26.26
N ARG A 138 -16.66 -11.66 -27.28
CA ARG A 138 -17.90 -10.85 -27.23
C ARG A 138 -18.04 -10.03 -25.95
N LEU A 139 -16.92 -9.67 -25.33
CA LEU A 139 -16.86 -9.18 -23.96
C LEU A 139 -17.77 -7.98 -23.74
N ARG A 140 -17.78 -7.02 -24.68
CA ARG A 140 -18.67 -5.85 -24.63
C ARG A 140 -20.15 -6.18 -24.74
N ALA A 141 -20.51 -7.15 -25.59
CA ALA A 141 -21.90 -7.54 -25.78
C ALA A 141 -22.43 -8.33 -24.58
N GLU A 142 -21.58 -9.12 -23.93
CA GLU A 142 -21.98 -9.98 -22.81
C GLU A 142 -21.92 -9.26 -21.45
N THR A 143 -20.98 -8.34 -21.27
CA THR A 143 -20.71 -7.73 -19.95
C THR A 143 -21.00 -6.23 -19.89
N GLY A 144 -21.15 -5.57 -21.04
CA GLY A 144 -21.23 -4.10 -21.13
C GLY A 144 -19.88 -3.39 -20.91
N ALA A 145 -18.81 -4.11 -20.56
CA ALA A 145 -17.48 -3.56 -20.39
C ALA A 145 -16.71 -3.49 -21.72
N SER A 146 -15.87 -2.48 -21.89
CA SER A 146 -15.10 -2.26 -23.12
C SER A 146 -13.61 -2.30 -22.84
N ILE A 147 -12.87 -3.04 -23.67
CA ILE A 147 -11.41 -3.01 -23.66
C ILE A 147 -10.94 -1.78 -24.43
N VAL A 148 -10.11 -0.97 -23.80
CA VAL A 148 -9.57 0.26 -24.40
C VAL A 148 -8.10 0.18 -24.75
N ALA A 149 -7.37 -0.74 -24.15
CA ALA A 149 -5.97 -1.00 -24.48
C ALA A 149 -5.57 -2.42 -24.09
N VAL A 150 -4.56 -2.96 -24.78
CA VAL A 150 -3.85 -4.17 -24.38
C VAL A 150 -2.39 -3.82 -24.15
N LEU A 151 -1.86 -4.18 -22.99
CA LEU A 151 -0.45 -4.10 -22.67
C LEU A 151 0.19 -5.45 -22.95
N ARG A 152 1.19 -5.47 -23.82
CA ARG A 152 1.97 -6.67 -24.14
C ARG A 152 3.44 -6.37 -23.90
N ARG A 153 4.02 -7.00 -22.87
CA ARG A 153 5.40 -6.76 -22.45
C ARG A 153 5.64 -5.27 -22.14
N THR A 154 6.30 -4.55 -23.03
CA THR A 154 6.62 -3.11 -22.91
C THR A 154 5.77 -2.22 -23.82
N ASP A 155 4.95 -2.82 -24.69
CA ASP A 155 4.15 -2.08 -25.68
C ASP A 155 2.70 -1.93 -25.21
N ALA A 156 2.16 -0.72 -25.38
CA ALA A 156 0.75 -0.43 -25.17
C ALA A 156 0.06 -0.31 -26.53
N ILE A 157 -0.97 -1.13 -26.74
CA ILE A 157 -1.75 -1.18 -27.97
C ILE A 157 -3.11 -0.54 -27.66
N PRO A 158 -3.28 0.76 -27.98
CA PRO A 158 -4.53 1.46 -27.75
C PRO A 158 -5.60 0.98 -28.74
N SER A 159 -6.86 0.96 -28.28
CA SER A 159 -8.03 0.63 -29.10
C SER A 159 -7.85 -0.62 -29.95
N PRO A 160 -7.59 -1.79 -29.32
CA PRO A 160 -7.41 -3.05 -30.05
C PRO A 160 -8.66 -3.33 -30.87
N ARG A 161 -8.45 -3.68 -32.14
CA ARG A 161 -9.55 -4.04 -33.03
C ARG A 161 -10.07 -5.45 -32.68
N PRO A 162 -11.30 -5.82 -33.08
CA PRO A 162 -11.82 -7.17 -32.82
C PRO A 162 -10.99 -8.31 -33.44
N ASP A 163 -10.22 -8.02 -34.48
CA ASP A 163 -9.25 -8.94 -35.10
C ASP A 163 -7.90 -9.04 -34.34
N PHE A 164 -7.76 -8.36 -33.21
CA PHE A 164 -6.59 -8.47 -32.36
C PHE A 164 -6.48 -9.87 -31.75
N ARG A 165 -5.33 -10.52 -31.92
CA ARG A 165 -5.04 -11.82 -31.30
C ARG A 165 -4.54 -11.64 -29.86
N LEU A 166 -5.31 -12.17 -28.93
CA LEU A 166 -4.95 -12.28 -27.53
C LEU A 166 -3.81 -13.28 -27.33
N ALA A 167 -2.92 -12.98 -26.40
CA ALA A 167 -1.83 -13.87 -26.03
C ALA A 167 -1.72 -13.96 -24.51
N GLY A 168 -1.39 -15.15 -24.01
CA GLY A 168 -1.04 -15.34 -22.61
C GLY A 168 0.05 -14.38 -22.16
N GLY A 169 -0.18 -13.70 -21.04
CA GLY A 169 0.69 -12.64 -20.52
C GLY A 169 0.31 -11.23 -20.97
N ASP A 170 -0.72 -11.07 -21.82
CA ASP A 170 -1.32 -9.77 -22.08
C ASP A 170 -2.01 -9.23 -20.82
N THR A 171 -2.05 -7.91 -20.67
CA THR A 171 -2.90 -7.24 -19.68
C THR A 171 -3.89 -6.35 -20.40
N LEU A 172 -5.17 -6.66 -20.25
CA LEU A 172 -6.26 -5.90 -20.86
C LEU A 172 -6.69 -4.77 -19.93
N ILE A 173 -6.82 -3.56 -20.47
CA ILE A 173 -7.39 -2.42 -19.77
C ILE A 173 -8.87 -2.36 -20.12
N VAL A 174 -9.72 -2.65 -19.13
CA VAL A 174 -11.17 -2.77 -19.30
C VAL A 174 -11.88 -1.66 -18.54
N ILE A 175 -12.90 -1.07 -19.16
CA ILE A 175 -13.73 -0.03 -18.56
C ILE A 175 -15.19 -0.43 -18.63
N GLY A 176 -15.91 -0.34 -17.53
CA GLY A 176 -17.33 -0.65 -17.45
C GLY A 176 -17.89 -0.33 -16.07
N THR A 177 -19.08 -0.81 -15.74
CA THR A 177 -19.52 -0.84 -14.32
C THR A 177 -18.69 -1.86 -13.55
N ARG A 178 -18.74 -1.83 -12.20
CA ARG A 178 -18.08 -2.84 -11.37
C ARG A 178 -18.48 -4.25 -11.80
N GLU A 179 -19.77 -4.48 -11.95
CA GLU A 179 -20.33 -5.79 -12.32
C GLU A 179 -19.90 -6.21 -13.72
N GLY A 180 -19.85 -5.27 -14.67
CA GLY A 180 -19.40 -5.56 -16.03
C GLY A 180 -17.92 -5.89 -16.10
N VAL A 181 -17.10 -5.22 -15.30
CA VAL A 181 -15.65 -5.51 -15.22
C VAL A 181 -15.39 -6.86 -14.54
N ASP A 182 -16.12 -7.18 -13.47
CA ASP A 182 -16.00 -8.48 -12.79
C ASP A 182 -16.44 -9.63 -13.71
N ALA A 183 -17.53 -9.46 -14.47
CA ALA A 183 -17.98 -10.42 -15.47
C ALA A 183 -16.97 -10.57 -16.62
N ALA A 184 -16.34 -9.47 -17.04
CA ALA A 184 -15.28 -9.49 -18.05
C ALA A 184 -14.06 -10.28 -17.57
N ALA A 185 -13.65 -10.11 -16.31
CA ALA A 185 -12.58 -10.90 -15.71
C ALA A 185 -12.93 -12.39 -15.70
N ALA A 186 -14.15 -12.73 -15.28
CA ALA A 186 -14.61 -14.13 -15.26
C ALA A 186 -14.61 -14.78 -16.66
N ILE A 187 -14.95 -14.05 -17.72
CA ILE A 187 -14.84 -14.56 -19.10
C ILE A 187 -13.38 -14.79 -19.47
N LEU A 188 -12.50 -13.83 -19.20
CA LEU A 188 -11.09 -13.89 -19.59
C LEU A 188 -10.29 -14.95 -18.80
N GLU A 189 -10.73 -15.29 -17.60
CA GLU A 189 -10.14 -16.31 -16.73
C GLU A 189 -10.60 -17.75 -17.04
N GLN A 190 -11.53 -17.95 -17.98
CA GLN A 190 -11.94 -19.30 -18.38
C GLN A 190 -10.76 -20.10 -18.93
N GLU A 191 -10.57 -21.33 -18.45
CA GLU A 191 -9.55 -22.29 -18.85
C GLU A 191 -10.12 -23.40 -19.75
#